data_AF-F4L5X7-F1
#
_entry.id   AF-F4L5X7-F1
#
_cell.length_a   1.000
_cell.length_b   1.000
_cell.length_c   1.000
_cell.angle_alpha   90.00
_cell.angle_beta   90.00
_cell.angle_gamma   90.00
#
_symmetry.space_group_name_H-M   'P 1'
#
loop_
_entity.id
_entity.type
_entity.pdbx_description
1 polymer ?
#
loop_
_entity_poly.entity_id
_entity_poly.type
_entity_poly.pdbx_seq_one_letter_code
_entity_poly.pdbx_strand_id
1 'polypeptide(L)' 'MEEIEIQNDSILRVADLLEQIQDVNRMIDLHQGDDDLLMLRQYQYRRGLFLPELNQILEGFKIHVGDMAT' A
#
# COMPACT_ATOMS: atom_id res chain seq x y z
N MET A 1 -28.13 -3.59 -5.48
CA MET A 1 -27.36 -2.60 -6.25
C MET A 1 -26.21 -2.05 -5.42
N GLU A 2 -26.40 -1.88 -4.11
CA GLU A 2 -25.37 -1.51 -3.12
C GLU A 2 -24.07 -2.36 -3.17
N GLU A 3 -24.18 -3.68 -3.32
CA GLU A 3 -23.01 -4.58 -3.24
C GLU A 3 -22.02 -4.41 -4.41
N ILE A 4 -22.51 -4.05 -5.61
CA ILE A 4 -21.65 -3.80 -6.79
C ILE A 4 -20.96 -2.43 -6.65
N GLU A 5 -21.64 -1.46 -6.04
CA GLU A 5 -21.12 -0.09 -5.84
C GLU A 5 -19.99 -0.07 -4.80
N ILE A 6 -20.17 -0.80 -3.68
CA ILE A 6 -19.14 -0.97 -2.63
C ILE A 6 -17.87 -1.67 -3.15
N GLN A 7 -18.03 -2.64 -4.06
CA GLN A 7 -16.86 -3.28 -4.70
C GLN A 7 -16.09 -2.32 -5.59
N ASN A 8 -16.76 -1.39 -6.28
CA ASN A 8 -16.10 -0.40 -7.13
C ASN A 8 -15.23 0.55 -6.30
N ASP A 9 -15.75 1.06 -5.19
CA ASP A 9 -15.00 1.94 -4.28
C ASP A 9 -13.78 1.24 -3.68
N SER A 10 -13.92 -0.04 -3.32
CA SER A 10 -12.81 -0.86 -2.80
C SER A 10 -11.72 -1.08 -3.86
N ILE A 11 -12.10 -1.32 -5.11
CA ILE A 11 -11.15 -1.48 -6.23
C ILE A 11 -10.42 -0.16 -6.51
N LEU A 12 -11.14 0.95 -6.56
CA LEU A 12 -10.54 2.28 -6.75
C LEU A 12 -9.56 2.61 -5.62
N ARG A 13 -9.92 2.29 -4.38
CA ARG A 13 -9.05 2.52 -3.22
C ARG A 13 -7.80 1.64 -3.26
N VAL A 14 -7.91 0.39 -3.71
CA VAL A 14 -6.73 -0.48 -3.92
C VAL A 14 -5.79 0.14 -4.96
N ALA A 15 -6.31 0.62 -6.10
CA ALA A 15 -5.50 1.25 -7.12
C ALA A 15 -4.73 2.47 -6.57
N ASP A 16 -5.42 3.36 -5.85
CA ASP A 16 -4.84 4.53 -5.21
C ASP A 16 -3.76 4.16 -4.17
N LEU A 17 -4.01 3.15 -3.32
CA LEU A 17 -3.01 2.67 -2.36
C LEU A 17 -1.76 2.11 -3.04
N LEU A 18 -1.92 1.39 -4.15
CA LEU A 18 -0.80 0.83 -4.91
C LEU A 18 0.06 1.94 -5.54
N GLU A 19 -0.57 2.99 -6.10
CA GLU A 19 0.15 4.17 -6.61
C GLU A 19 0.93 4.88 -5.49
N GLN A 20 0.29 5.12 -4.34
CA GLN A 20 0.96 5.74 -3.18
C GLN A 20 2.13 4.91 -2.64
N ILE A 21 2.00 3.57 -2.61
CA ILE A 21 3.09 2.67 -2.23
C ILE A 21 4.22 2.74 -3.24
N GLN A 22 3.92 2.75 -4.55
CA GLN A 22 4.92 2.87 -5.60
C GLN A 22 5.71 4.18 -5.47
N ASP A 23 5.03 5.30 -5.26
CA ASP A 23 5.67 6.60 -5.08
C ASP A 23 6.57 6.62 -3.84
N VAL A 24 6.09 6.10 -2.71
CA VAL A 24 6.89 6.05 -1.48
C VAL A 24 8.08 5.11 -1.63
N ASN A 25 7.94 3.97 -2.31
CA ASN A 25 9.07 3.09 -2.61
C ASN A 25 10.13 3.81 -3.44
N ARG A 26 9.73 4.57 -4.47
CA ARG A 26 10.66 5.39 -5.26
C ARG A 26 11.42 6.39 -4.38
N MET A 27 10.74 7.03 -3.43
CA MET A 27 11.38 7.97 -2.50
C MET A 27 12.33 7.27 -1.52
N ILE A 28 11.99 6.08 -1.05
CA ILE A 28 12.88 5.24 -0.24
C ILE A 28 14.15 4.91 -1.02
N ASP A 29 14.01 4.45 -2.26
CA ASP A 29 15.14 4.05 -3.10
C ASP A 29 16.06 5.24 -3.40
N LEU A 30 15.50 6.43 -3.61
CA LEU A 30 16.28 7.65 -3.80
C LEU A 30 17.15 8.03 -2.61
N HIS A 31 16.73 7.71 -1.38
CA HIS A 31 17.41 8.11 -0.13
C HIS A 31 18.10 6.94 0.58
N GLN A 32 18.11 5.72 0.00
CA GLN A 32 18.67 4.52 0.65
C GLN A 32 20.19 4.56 0.87
N GLY A 33 20.89 5.49 0.22
CA GLY A 33 22.34 5.70 0.35
C GLY A 33 22.73 7.06 0.94
N ASP A 34 21.76 7.87 1.38
CA ASP A 34 22.01 9.19 1.93
C ASP A 34 22.34 9.11 3.43
N ASP A 35 23.17 10.05 3.90
CA ASP A 35 23.45 10.20 5.34
C ASP A 35 22.21 10.68 6.13
N ASP A 36 21.20 11.22 5.44
CA ASP A 36 19.96 11.71 6.05
C ASP A 36 18.94 10.58 6.29
N LEU A 37 19.16 9.88 7.40
CA LEU A 37 18.28 8.82 7.90
C LEU A 37 16.88 9.32 8.31
N LEU A 38 16.68 10.62 8.55
CA LEU A 38 15.39 11.14 9.00
C LEU A 38 14.36 11.05 7.87
N MET A 39 14.75 11.45 6.65
CA MET A 39 13.88 11.38 5.48
C MET A 39 13.52 9.94 5.12
N LEU A 40 14.52 9.06 5.10
CA LEU A 40 14.30 7.63 4.85
C LEU A 40 13.30 7.01 5.84
N ARG A 41 13.44 7.30 7.15
CA ARG A 41 12.51 6.82 8.18
C ARG A 41 11.10 7.35 7.97
N GLN A 42 10.94 8.60 7.55
CA GLN A 42 9.61 9.17 7.27
C GLN A 42 8.93 8.44 6.10
N TYR A 43 9.65 8.14 5.03
CA TYR A 43 9.08 7.38 3.91
C TYR A 43 8.73 5.94 4.31
N GLN A 44 9.61 5.26 5.05
CA GLN A 44 9.34 3.92 5.57
C GLN A 44 8.10 3.90 6.48
N TYR A 45 7.96 4.91 7.36
CA TYR A 45 6.78 5.06 8.20
C TYR A 45 5.51 5.24 7.36
N ARG A 46 5.53 6.15 6.37
CA ARG A 46 4.39 6.36 5.46
C ARG A 46 4.00 5.07 4.72
N ARG A 47 4.98 4.31 4.22
CA ARG A 47 4.71 2.99 3.60
C ARG A 47 4.01 2.05 4.57
N GLY A 48 4.44 2.04 5.83
CA GLY A 48 3.84 1.25 6.90
C GLY A 48 2.39 1.61 7.23
N LEU A 49 1.91 2.80 6.86
CA LEU A 49 0.51 3.20 7.04
C LEU A 49 -0.40 2.68 5.92
N PHE A 50 0.11 2.51 4.70
CA PHE A 50 -0.69 2.04 3.56
C PHE A 50 -0.91 0.53 3.56
N LEU A 51 0.08 -0.24 4.01
CA LEU A 51 0.03 -1.71 3.96
C LEU A 51 -1.11 -2.32 4.80
N PRO A 52 -1.40 -1.86 6.04
CA PRO A 52 -2.52 -2.39 6.83
C PRO A 52 -3.87 -2.13 6.16
N GLU A 53 -4.06 -0.95 5.58
CA GLU A 53 -5.30 -0.60 4.89
C GLU A 53 -5.49 -1.46 3.63
N LEU A 54 -4.44 -1.62 2.83
CA LEU A 54 -4.46 -2.50 1.66
C LEU A 54 -4.80 -3.94 2.06
N ASN A 55 -4.18 -4.47 3.12
CA ASN A 55 -4.47 -5.81 3.61
C ASN A 55 -5.94 -5.96 4.05
N GLN A 56 -6.49 -4.97 4.76
CA GLN A 56 -7.89 -5.00 5.18
C GLN A 56 -8.87 -5.02 4.00
N ILE A 57 -8.58 -4.25 2.93
CA ILE A 57 -9.43 -4.27 1.74
C ILE A 57 -9.35 -5.63 1.04
N LEU A 58 -8.14 -6.18 0.89
CA LEU A 58 -7.91 -7.48 0.25
C LEU A 58 -8.57 -8.64 1.01
N GLU A 59 -8.58 -8.61 2.34
CA GLU A 59 -9.32 -9.57 3.18
C GLU A 59 -10.83 -9.56 2.86
N GLY A 60 -11.39 -8.40 2.52
CA GLY A 60 -12.78 -8.27 2.02
C GLY A 60 -13.03 -9.03 0.71
N PHE A 61 -12.00 -9.18 -0.12
CA PHE A 61 -12.01 -10.03 -1.32
C PHE A 61 -11.60 -11.48 -1.05
N LYS A 62 -11.36 -11.85 0.22
CA LYS A 62 -10.83 -13.16 0.64
C LYS A 62 -9.45 -13.48 0.04
N ILE A 63 -8.64 -12.45 -0.21
CA ILE A 63 -7.26 -12.56 -0.66
C ILE A 63 -6.35 -12.33 0.55
N HIS A 64 -5.49 -13.29 0.86
CA HIS A 64 -4.46 -13.12 1.89
C HIS A 64 -3.10 -13.04 1.21
N VAL A 65 -2.22 -12.15 1.70
CA VAL A 65 -0.86 -11.98 1.13
C VAL A 65 -0.07 -13.31 1.15
N GLY A 66 -0.34 -14.19 2.13
CA GLY A 66 0.25 -15.52 2.20
C GLY A 66 -0.20 -16.49 1.09
N ASP A 67 -1.36 -16.26 0.47
CA ASP A 67 -1.88 -17.08 -0.64
C ASP A 67 -1.05 -16.91 -1.92
N MET A 68 -0.26 -15.82 -2.01
CA MET A 68 0.55 -15.47 -3.17
C MET A 68 1.99 -16.01 -3.10
N ALA A 69 2.38 -16.64 -1.99
CA ALA A 69 3.68 -17.31 -1.88
C ALA A 69 3.59 -18.75 -2.45
N THR A 70 3.87 -18.89 -3.74
CA THR A 70 4.11 -20.19 -4.42
C THR A 70 5.52 -20.26 -4.96
#